data_AF-A0A2E7CCR2-F1
#
_entry.id   AF-A0A2E7CCR2-F1
#
_cell.length_a   1.000
_cell.length_b   1.000
_cell.length_c   1.000
_cell.angle_alpha   90.00
_cell.angle_beta   90.00
_cell.angle_gamma   90.00
#
_symmetry.space_group_name_H-M   'P 1'
#
loop_
_entity.id
_entity.type
_entity.pdbx_description
1 polymer ?
#
loop_
_entity_poly.entity_id
_entity_poly.type
_entity_poly.pdbx_seq_one_letter_code
_entity_poly.pdbx_strand_id
1 'polypeptide(L)'
;MKTKISLSIIGTFNILMSLIMAFAIKDMIPTMLNTEVLEAVRMVEVMHYGLFPAILTIGLTCILCRNVPIETAKKILLSYILGTTILMLVFFTVFANEPLMSFSIEMVIPDIIVYLVSIIGYIKAK
;
A
#
# COMPACT_ATOMS: atom_id res chain seq x y z
N MET A 1 20.71 5.63 -3.07
CA MET A 1 19.65 6.49 -2.53
C MET A 1 19.82 6.49 -1.03
N LYS A 2 19.79 7.66 -0.37
CA LYS A 2 19.81 7.67 1.10
C LYS A 2 18.56 6.94 1.58
N THR A 3 18.71 5.97 2.48
CA THR A 3 17.58 5.18 3.00
C THR A 3 16.48 6.07 3.59
N LYS A 4 16.85 7.19 4.20
CA LYS A 4 15.95 8.25 4.64
C LYS A 4 14.97 8.72 3.56
N ILE A 5 15.42 8.88 2.32
CA ILE A 5 14.57 9.33 1.20
C ILE A 5 13.57 8.23 0.85
N SER A 6 14.03 6.99 0.72
CA SER A 6 13.16 5.83 0.46
C SER A 6 12.07 5.69 1.53
N LEU A 7 12.47 5.71 2.80
CA LEU A 7 11.54 5.64 3.94
C LEU A 7 10.58 6.83 3.99
N SER A 8 11.03 8.02 3.57
CA SER A 8 10.15 9.21 3.50
C SER A 8 9.09 9.07 2.41
N ILE A 9 9.47 8.59 1.22
CA ILE A 9 8.54 8.39 0.10
C ILE A 9 7.51 7.31 0.47
N ILE A 10 7.97 6.14 0.90
CA ILE A 10 7.11 5.01 1.29
C ILE A 10 6.19 5.42 2.44
N GLY A 11 6.75 6.10 3.45
CA GLY A 11 6.00 6.55 4.61
C GLY A 11 4.90 7.54 4.26
N THR A 12 5.23 8.55 3.45
CA THR A 12 4.25 9.57 3.01
C THR A 12 3.14 8.94 2.17
N PHE A 13 3.50 8.06 1.23
CA PHE A 13 2.51 7.35 0.42
C PHE A 13 1.53 6.55 1.27
N ASN A 14 2.03 5.71 2.19
CA ASN A 14 1.18 4.88 3.03
C ASN A 14 0.29 5.72 3.97
N ILE A 15 0.81 6.83 4.51
CA ILE A 15 -0.02 7.77 5.28
C ILE A 15 -1.14 8.32 4.40
N LEU A 16 -0.84 8.83 3.20
CA LEU A 16 -1.86 9.38 2.30
C LEU A 16 -2.91 8.32 1.92
N MET A 17 -2.48 7.12 1.52
CA MET A 17 -3.40 6.03 1.18
C MET A 17 -4.27 5.63 2.36
N SER A 18 -3.71 5.58 3.57
CA SER A 18 -4.50 5.31 4.77
C SER A 18 -5.59 6.37 5.00
N LEU A 19 -5.27 7.66 4.83
CA LEU A 19 -6.24 8.74 5.00
C LEU A 19 -7.33 8.70 3.92
N ILE A 20 -6.97 8.35 2.68
CA ILE A 20 -7.94 8.12 1.60
C ILE A 20 -8.89 6.99 1.99
N MET A 21 -8.38 5.87 2.51
CA MET A 21 -9.23 4.77 2.99
C MET A 21 -10.14 5.17 4.16
N ALA A 22 -9.67 6.03 5.06
CA ALA A 22 -10.47 6.49 6.20
C ALA A 22 -11.61 7.42 5.80
N PHE A 23 -11.36 8.33 4.85
CA PHE A 23 -12.27 9.47 4.61
C PHE A 23 -12.94 9.48 3.24
N ALA A 24 -12.37 8.82 2.23
CA ALA A 24 -12.83 8.86 0.85
C ALA A 24 -13.26 7.49 0.30
N ILE A 25 -13.23 6.42 1.09
CA ILE A 25 -13.52 5.07 0.59
C ILE A 25 -14.92 4.94 -0.01
N LYS A 26 -15.92 5.61 0.58
CA LYS A 26 -17.31 5.57 0.09
C LYS A 26 -17.43 6.03 -1.36
N ASP A 27 -16.67 7.06 -1.70
CA ASP A 27 -16.67 7.63 -3.06
C ASP A 27 -15.86 6.77 -4.04
N MET A 28 -14.95 5.95 -3.53
CA MET A 28 -14.08 5.08 -4.35
C MET A 28 -14.64 3.68 -4.58
N ILE A 29 -15.50 3.13 -3.71
CA ILE A 29 -16.04 1.78 -3.87
C ILE A 29 -16.67 1.52 -5.26
N PRO A 30 -17.42 2.46 -5.87
CA PRO A 30 -17.97 2.25 -7.21
C PRO A 30 -16.92 2.01 -8.30
N THR A 31 -15.67 2.46 -8.10
CA THR A 31 -14.57 2.20 -9.03
C THR A 31 -13.83 0.89 -8.71
N MET A 32 -14.06 0.29 -7.54
CA MET A 32 -13.38 -0.93 -7.07
C MET A 32 -14.21 -2.19 -7.32
N LEU A 33 -15.54 -2.07 -7.29
CA LEU A 33 -16.47 -3.17 -7.48
C LEU A 33 -17.18 -3.11 -8.84
N ASN A 34 -17.47 -4.27 -9.39
CA ASN A 34 -18.30 -4.45 -10.58
C ASN A 34 -19.71 -4.93 -10.18
N THR A 35 -20.27 -4.33 -9.13
CA THR A 35 -21.58 -4.71 -8.59
C THR A 35 -22.22 -3.57 -7.81
N GLU A 36 -23.54 -3.54 -7.79
CA GLU A 36 -24.35 -2.62 -6.98
C GLU A 36 -24.95 -3.29 -5.74
N VAL A 37 -24.57 -4.55 -5.45
CA VAL A 37 -25.04 -5.29 -4.27
C VAL A 37 -24.58 -4.58 -3.00
N LEU A 38 -25.55 -4.10 -2.21
CA LEU A 38 -25.30 -3.24 -1.06
C LEU A 38 -24.46 -3.93 0.02
N GLU A 39 -24.65 -5.23 0.22
CA GLU A 39 -23.85 -6.02 1.15
C GLU A 39 -22.37 -6.07 0.74
N ALA A 40 -22.08 -6.21 -0.56
CA ALA A 40 -20.71 -6.22 -1.08
C ALA A 40 -20.05 -4.84 -0.92
N VAL A 41 -20.78 -3.77 -1.26
CA VAL A 41 -20.35 -2.39 -1.05
C VAL A 41 -20.01 -2.13 0.42
N ARG A 42 -20.91 -2.52 1.33
CA ARG A 42 -20.70 -2.34 2.76
C ARG A 42 -19.54 -3.17 3.30
N MET A 43 -19.34 -4.38 2.78
CA MET A 43 -18.23 -5.24 3.16
C MET A 43 -16.88 -4.61 2.79
N VAL A 44 -16.75 -4.08 1.56
CA VAL A 44 -15.54 -3.37 1.12
C VAL A 44 -15.28 -2.12 1.95
N GLU A 45 -16.31 -1.36 2.28
CA GLU A 45 -16.19 -0.17 3.14
C GLU A 45 -15.62 -0.54 4.52
N VAL A 46 -16.22 -1.52 5.19
CA VAL A 46 -15.80 -1.96 6.53
C VAL A 46 -14.40 -2.57 6.49
N MET A 47 -14.06 -3.32 5.43
CA MET A 47 -12.71 -3.84 5.24
C MET A 47 -11.67 -2.72 5.21
N HIS A 48 -11.92 -1.64 4.46
CA HIS A 48 -10.98 -0.52 4.37
C HIS A 48 -10.87 0.28 5.67
N TYR A 49 -11.94 0.38 6.45
CA TYR A 49 -11.86 0.93 7.81
C TYR A 49 -10.96 0.08 8.72
N GLY A 50 -10.99 -1.24 8.55
CA GLY A 50 -10.07 -2.15 9.25
C GLY A 50 -8.62 -2.05 8.76
N LEU A 51 -8.40 -1.82 7.46
CA LEU A 51 -7.08 -1.71 6.85
C LEU A 51 -6.40 -0.36 7.11
N PHE A 52 -7.18 0.72 7.23
CA PHE A 52 -6.70 2.08 7.53
C PHE A 52 -5.62 2.12 8.62
N PRO A 53 -5.86 1.65 9.86
CA PRO A 53 -4.88 1.76 10.94
C PRO A 53 -3.61 0.92 10.69
N ALA A 54 -3.72 -0.20 9.96
CA ALA A 54 -2.58 -1.03 9.61
C ALA A 54 -1.65 -0.31 8.63
N ILE A 55 -2.21 0.27 7.57
CA ILE A 55 -1.44 1.01 6.56
C ILE A 55 -0.87 2.31 7.16
N LEU A 56 -1.64 2.99 8.00
CA LEU A 56 -1.17 4.16 8.73
C LEU A 56 0.05 3.82 9.60
N THR A 57 0.01 2.69 10.30
CA THR A 57 1.12 2.22 11.15
C THR A 57 2.38 1.96 10.32
N ILE A 58 2.25 1.34 9.14
CA ILE A 58 3.38 1.15 8.21
C ILE A 58 3.95 2.52 7.80
N GLY A 59 3.08 3.45 7.40
CA GLY A 59 3.48 4.78 6.97
C GLY A 59 4.22 5.57 8.06
N LEU A 60 3.65 5.59 9.27
CA LEU A 60 4.25 6.22 10.45
C LEU A 60 5.58 5.55 10.83
N THR A 61 5.66 4.23 10.78
CA THR A 61 6.91 3.49 11.06
C THR A 61 8.02 3.94 10.11
N CYS A 62 7.74 4.04 8.81
CA CYS A 62 8.73 4.51 7.84
C CYS A 62 9.14 5.99 8.09
N ILE A 63 8.20 6.88 8.39
CA ILE A 63 8.50 8.30 8.67
C ILE A 63 9.29 8.46 9.96
N LEU A 64 8.83 7.88 11.06
CA LEU A 64 9.43 8.05 12.38
C LEU A 64 10.80 7.39 12.47
N CYS A 65 10.98 6.25 11.79
CA CYS A 65 12.26 5.54 11.73
C CYS A 65 13.18 6.01 10.60
N ARG A 66 12.89 7.11 9.89
CA ARG A 66 13.68 7.52 8.70
C ARG A 66 15.15 7.90 8.97
N ASN A 67 15.52 8.14 10.23
CA ASN A 67 16.88 8.52 10.64
C ASN A 67 17.62 7.41 11.42
N VAL A 68 17.09 6.18 11.42
CA VAL A 68 17.76 5.04 12.08
C VAL A 68 19.05 4.63 11.35
N PRO A 69 19.95 3.87 11.99
CA PRO A 69 21.12 3.30 11.34
C PRO A 69 20.76 2.51 10.07
N ILE A 70 21.67 2.51 9.10
CA ILE A 70 21.44 1.89 7.78
C ILE A 70 21.00 0.42 7.86
N GLU A 71 21.54 -0.35 8.80
CA GLU A 71 21.17 -1.76 8.99
C GLU A 71 19.68 -1.90 9.34
N THR A 72 19.20 -1.12 10.32
CA THR A 72 17.79 -1.09 10.72
C THR A 72 16.91 -0.58 9.59
N ALA A 73 17.34 0.46 8.87
CA ALA A 73 16.60 0.99 7.73
C ALA A 73 16.43 -0.06 6.61
N LYS A 74 17.47 -0.88 6.35
CA LYS A 74 17.39 -1.98 5.38
C LYS A 74 16.44 -3.08 5.85
N LYS A 75 16.36 -3.39 7.15
CA LYS A 75 15.37 -4.35 7.70
C LYS A 75 13.93 -3.84 7.51
N ILE A 76 13.68 -2.55 7.75
CA ILE A 76 12.37 -1.93 7.51
C ILE A 76 12.00 -2.00 6.02
N LEU A 77 12.93 -1.64 5.13
CA LEU A 77 12.71 -1.73 3.68
C LEU A 77 12.46 -3.16 3.23
N LEU A 78 13.21 -4.13 3.76
CA LEU A 78 13.01 -5.55 3.45
C LEU A 78 11.63 -6.04 3.90
N SER A 79 11.20 -5.67 5.11
CA SER A 79 9.86 -5.99 5.61
C SER A 79 8.77 -5.44 4.66
N TYR A 80 8.92 -4.18 4.23
CA TYR A 80 8.00 -3.58 3.27
C TYR A 80 7.99 -4.30 1.92
N ILE A 81 9.18 -4.64 1.39
CA ILE A 81 9.32 -5.39 0.14
C ILE A 81 8.58 -6.73 0.25
N LEU A 82 8.82 -7.51 1.31
CA LEU A 82 8.21 -8.83 1.47
C LEU A 82 6.67 -8.74 1.54
N GLY A 83 6.13 -7.81 2.34
CA GLY A 83 4.68 -7.61 2.42
C GLY A 83 4.09 -7.16 1.08
N THR A 84 4.75 -6.22 0.40
CA THR A 84 4.28 -5.69 -0.89
C THR A 84 4.39 -6.72 -2.01
N THR A 85 5.38 -7.61 -2.00
CA THR A 85 5.46 -8.73 -2.95
C THR A 85 4.23 -9.62 -2.85
N ILE A 86 3.78 -9.95 -1.63
CA ILE A 86 2.56 -10.72 -1.43
C ILE A 86 1.34 -9.95 -1.94
N LEU A 87 1.26 -8.64 -1.68
CA LEU A 87 0.19 -7.80 -2.22
C LEU A 87 0.16 -7.81 -3.76
N MET A 88 1.31 -7.66 -4.42
CA MET A 88 1.41 -7.72 -5.88
C MET A 88 0.93 -9.07 -6.41
N LEU A 89 1.31 -10.18 -5.75
CA LEU A 89 0.80 -11.50 -6.12
C LEU A 89 -0.72 -11.54 -6.02
N VAL A 90 -1.31 -11.06 -4.94
CA VAL A 90 -2.78 -11.03 -4.77
C VAL A 90 -3.45 -10.19 -5.85
N PHE A 91 -2.93 -9.01 -6.18
CA PHE A 91 -3.45 -8.18 -7.26
C PHE A 91 -3.49 -8.92 -8.61
N PHE A 92 -2.38 -9.52 -9.02
CA PHE A 92 -2.27 -10.12 -10.35
C PHE A 92 -2.78 -11.56 -10.46
N THR A 93 -3.03 -12.25 -9.34
CA THR A 93 -3.52 -13.64 -9.35
C THR A 93 -4.94 -13.79 -8.84
N VAL A 94 -5.33 -13.05 -7.80
CA VAL A 94 -6.67 -13.14 -7.21
C VAL A 94 -7.56 -12.06 -7.79
N PHE A 95 -7.20 -10.78 -7.63
CA PHE A 95 -8.09 -9.67 -8.02
C PHE A 95 -8.29 -9.59 -9.52
N ALA A 96 -7.25 -9.87 -10.32
CA ALA A 96 -7.36 -9.93 -11.77
C ALA A 96 -8.34 -11.01 -12.29
N ASN A 97 -8.70 -11.99 -11.47
CA ASN A 97 -9.60 -13.09 -11.83
C ASN A 97 -10.93 -13.08 -11.07
N GLU A 98 -11.18 -12.07 -10.21
CA GLU A 98 -12.38 -11.98 -9.38
C GLU A 98 -13.48 -11.18 -10.11
N PRO A 99 -14.60 -11.80 -10.54
CA PRO A 99 -15.64 -11.11 -11.32
C PRO A 99 -16.29 -9.92 -10.60
N LEU A 100 -16.28 -9.93 -9.26
CA LEU A 100 -16.84 -8.85 -8.45
C LEU A 100 -15.94 -7.60 -8.40
N MET A 101 -14.67 -7.73 -8.77
CA MET A 101 -13.69 -6.64 -8.71
C MET A 101 -13.53 -5.98 -10.07
N SER A 102 -13.57 -4.65 -10.10
CA SER A 102 -13.30 -3.84 -11.30
C SER A 102 -11.79 -3.68 -11.54
N PHE A 103 -10.98 -4.73 -11.36
CA PHE A 103 -9.52 -4.63 -11.34
C PHE A 103 -8.92 -4.21 -12.70
N SER A 104 -7.98 -3.28 -12.65
CA SER A 104 -7.14 -2.88 -13.78
C SER A 104 -5.73 -2.57 -13.29
N ILE A 105 -4.74 -2.77 -14.16
CA ILE A 105 -3.32 -2.51 -13.83
C ILE A 105 -3.11 -1.02 -13.48
N GLU A 106 -3.87 -0.13 -14.13
CA GLU A 106 -3.78 1.31 -13.94
C GLU A 106 -4.06 1.72 -12.49
N MET A 107 -4.99 1.04 -11.82
CA MET A 107 -5.33 1.34 -10.43
C MET A 107 -4.22 1.03 -9.43
N VAL A 108 -3.30 0.11 -9.77
CA VAL A 108 -2.21 -0.32 -8.86
C VAL A 108 -0.85 0.24 -9.27
N ILE A 109 -0.79 1.09 -10.30
CA ILE A 109 0.44 1.79 -10.69
C ILE A 109 1.10 2.51 -9.50
N PRO A 110 0.39 3.24 -8.63
CA PRO A 110 1.00 3.91 -7.48
C PRO A 110 1.73 2.91 -6.55
N ASP A 111 1.12 1.76 -6.28
CA ASP A 111 1.71 0.71 -5.44
C ASP A 111 2.94 0.09 -6.10
N ILE A 112 2.91 -0.14 -7.42
CA ILE A 112 4.07 -0.64 -8.19
C ILE A 112 5.24 0.35 -8.09
N ILE A 113 4.98 1.65 -8.25
CA ILE A 113 6.02 2.67 -8.16
C ILE A 113 6.68 2.65 -6.78
N VAL A 114 5.87 2.62 -5.71
CA VAL A 114 6.38 2.64 -4.34
C VAL A 114 7.11 1.33 -4.00
N TYR A 115 6.64 0.20 -4.53
CA TYR A 115 7.32 -1.08 -4.45
C TYR A 115 8.71 -1.00 -5.10
N LEU A 116 8.84 -0.46 -6.30
CA LEU A 116 10.13 -0.26 -6.97
C LEU A 116 11.03 0.71 -6.19
N VAL A 117 10.49 1.78 -5.62
CA VAL A 117 11.22 2.71 -4.74
C VAL A 117 11.80 1.96 -3.53
N SER A 118 11.05 1.02 -2.95
CA SER A 118 11.51 0.22 -1.81
C SER A 118 12.68 -0.70 -2.19
N ILE A 119 12.59 -1.38 -3.34
CA ILE A 119 13.66 -2.25 -3.87
C ILE A 119 14.92 -1.43 -4.16
N ILE A 120 14.79 -0.31 -4.88
CA ILE A 120 15.92 0.57 -5.19
C ILE A 120 16.52 1.15 -3.91
N GLY A 121 15.67 1.51 -2.95
CA GLY A 121 16.08 1.97 -1.62
C GLY A 121 16.91 0.94 -0.87
N TYR A 122 16.51 -0.33 -0.94
CA TYR A 122 17.21 -1.43 -0.28
C TYR A 122 18.56 -1.76 -0.94
N ILE A 123 18.57 -1.89 -2.27
CA ILE A 123 19.78 -2.27 -3.03
C ILE A 123 20.80 -1.13 -3.03
N LYS A 124 20.36 0.11 -3.27
CA LYS A 124 21.22 1.30 -3.36
C LYS A 124 21.34 2.05 -2.02
N ALA A 125 21.00 1.42 -0.90
CA ALA A 125 21.15 1.99 0.43
C ALA A 125 22.62 2.37 0.64
N LYS A 126 22.87 3.68 0.81
CA LYS A 126 24.14 4.26 1.24
C LYS A 126 23.89 5.07 2.50
#